data_AF-A0A835XSP6-F1
#
_entry.id   AF-A0A835XSP6-F1
#
_cell.length_a   1.000
_cell.length_b   1.000
_cell.length_c   1.000
_cell.angle_alpha   90.00
_cell.angle_beta   90.00
_cell.angle_gamma   90.00
#
_symmetry.space_group_name_H-M   'P 1'
#
loop_
_entity.id
_entity.type
_entity.pdbx_description
1 polymer ?
#
loop_
_entity_poly.entity_id
_entity_poly.type
_entity_poly.pdbx_seq_one_letter_code
_entity_poly.pdbx_strand_id
1 'polypeptide(L)'
;MGNRSLTLVCKGGASVEARTATLVSASPVLDDALQRPLAKAGELRLEEDDAAARSAALRLLEPDGHADAALLSWENIESVMHLADKYDMAAVRIMCAGFLGTHRTDVNLDHPLASPKNTLRLATLFERYFPQLEQRPDLNTFLGPVLLAIGSSVQANNDLEKTRTLLGQLREAVTHPRYKELVSPQLQDVILGKIVGELYGMACSCSLQPQAPCKYCKR
;
A
#
# COMPACT_ATOMS: atom_id res chain seq x y z
N MET A 1 6.79 -36.27 -5.96
CA MET A 1 6.82 -35.56 -7.26
C MET A 1 8.23 -35.05 -7.48
N GLY A 2 8.80 -35.26 -8.67
CA GLY A 2 10.17 -34.81 -8.96
C GLY A 2 10.29 -33.30 -8.87
N ASN A 3 11.43 -32.82 -8.37
CA ASN A 3 11.76 -31.39 -8.20
C ASN A 3 12.04 -30.75 -9.57
N ARG A 4 11.01 -30.65 -10.42
CA ARG A 4 11.12 -30.13 -11.79
C ARG A 4 11.12 -28.61 -11.75
N SER A 5 12.13 -28.01 -12.34
CA SER A 5 12.15 -26.56 -12.64
C SER A 5 11.21 -26.26 -13.81
N LEU A 6 10.60 -25.08 -13.76
CA LEU A 6 9.72 -24.51 -14.76
C LEU A 6 10.22 -23.11 -15.09
N THR A 7 10.18 -22.73 -16.36
CA THR A 7 10.52 -21.39 -16.81
C THR A 7 9.27 -20.53 -16.89
N LEU A 8 9.24 -19.43 -16.12
CA LEU A 8 8.18 -18.43 -16.16
C LEU A 8 8.58 -17.32 -17.13
N VAL A 9 7.88 -17.21 -18.25
CA VAL A 9 8.13 -16.15 -19.24
C VAL A 9 7.27 -14.94 -18.90
N CYS A 10 7.93 -13.86 -18.52
CA CYS A 10 7.35 -12.61 -18.01
C CYS A 10 7.25 -11.55 -19.12
N LYS A 11 6.83 -10.34 -18.75
CA LYS A 11 6.74 -9.19 -19.66
C LYS A 11 8.03 -8.93 -20.42
N GLY A 12 7.90 -8.65 -21.71
CA GLY A 12 9.05 -8.39 -22.59
C GLY A 12 9.91 -9.62 -22.90
N GLY A 13 9.43 -10.84 -22.59
CA GLY A 13 10.15 -12.08 -22.86
C GLY A 13 11.24 -12.41 -21.84
N ALA A 14 11.38 -11.63 -20.77
CA ALA A 14 12.24 -11.97 -19.64
C ALA A 14 11.78 -13.29 -19.02
N SER A 15 12.71 -14.08 -18.46
CA SER A 15 12.37 -15.38 -17.88
C SER A 15 12.93 -15.52 -16.47
N VAL A 16 12.18 -16.23 -15.63
CA VAL A 16 12.55 -16.56 -14.26
C VAL A 16 12.35 -18.06 -14.06
N GLU A 17 13.35 -18.74 -13.54
CA GLU A 17 13.21 -20.15 -13.17
C GLU A 17 12.54 -20.29 -11.81
N ALA A 18 11.65 -21.27 -11.69
CA ALA A 18 10.97 -21.59 -10.45
C ALA A 18 10.80 -23.10 -10.28
N ARG A 19 10.82 -23.58 -9.04
CA ARG A 19 10.47 -24.98 -8.74
C ARG A 19 8.96 -25.14 -8.82
N THR A 20 8.50 -26.11 -9.62
CA THR A 20 7.06 -26.40 -9.79
C THR A 20 6.38 -26.65 -8.44
N ALA A 21 7.05 -27.38 -7.54
CA ALA A 21 6.53 -27.65 -6.20
C ALA A 21 6.30 -26.38 -5.38
N THR A 22 7.22 -25.42 -5.45
CA THR A 22 7.07 -24.12 -4.78
C THR A 22 5.86 -23.38 -5.32
N LEU A 23 5.71 -23.28 -6.65
CA LEU A 23 4.58 -22.60 -7.28
C LEU A 23 3.23 -23.18 -6.86
N VAL A 24 3.09 -24.50 -6.95
CA VAL A 24 1.86 -25.23 -6.59
C VAL A 24 1.53 -25.05 -5.11
N SER A 25 2.54 -25.14 -4.24
CA SER A 25 2.31 -25.00 -2.79
C SER A 25 1.97 -23.57 -2.36
N ALA A 26 2.49 -22.57 -3.08
CA ALA A 26 2.39 -21.17 -2.69
C ALA A 26 1.17 -20.46 -3.28
N SER A 27 0.60 -20.98 -4.37
CA SER A 27 -0.43 -20.31 -5.13
C SER A 27 -1.43 -21.31 -5.72
N PRO A 28 -2.69 -21.29 -5.26
CA PRO A 28 -3.74 -22.12 -5.87
C PRO A 28 -3.99 -21.71 -7.34
N VAL A 29 -3.85 -20.43 -7.66
CA VAL A 29 -4.00 -19.91 -9.03
C VAL A 29 -2.95 -20.51 -9.97
N LEU A 30 -1.69 -20.61 -9.51
CA LEU A 30 -0.62 -21.22 -10.31
C LEU A 30 -0.74 -22.74 -10.37
N ASP A 31 -1.21 -23.39 -9.30
CA ASP A 31 -1.54 -24.83 -9.35
C ASP A 31 -2.57 -25.11 -10.44
N ASP A 32 -3.70 -24.40 -10.42
CA ASP A 32 -4.76 -24.51 -11.44
C ASP A 32 -4.23 -24.24 -12.86
N ALA A 33 -3.35 -23.26 -13.02
CA ALA A 33 -2.73 -22.94 -14.31
C ALA A 33 -1.82 -24.08 -14.81
N LEU A 34 -1.09 -24.74 -13.91
CA LEU A 34 -0.17 -25.83 -14.23
C LEU A 34 -0.88 -27.16 -14.50
N GLN A 35 -2.13 -27.31 -14.06
CA GLN A 35 -2.98 -28.45 -14.42
C GLN A 35 -3.47 -28.38 -15.87
N ARG A 36 -3.37 -27.22 -16.53
CA ARG A 36 -3.76 -27.05 -17.94
C ARG A 36 -2.59 -27.40 -18.88
N PRO A 37 -2.87 -27.85 -20.12
CA PRO A 37 -1.83 -28.05 -21.12
C PRO A 37 -1.04 -26.77 -21.39
N LEU A 38 0.28 -26.84 -21.22
CA LEU A 38 1.18 -25.73 -21.52
C LEU A 38 1.36 -25.60 -23.03
N ALA A 39 1.41 -24.36 -23.53
CA ALA A 39 1.68 -24.08 -24.94
C ALA A 39 3.08 -24.57 -25.37
N LYS A 40 4.05 -24.56 -24.45
CA LYS A 40 5.38 -25.13 -24.63
C LYS A 40 5.76 -25.90 -23.36
N ALA A 41 6.30 -27.11 -23.54
CA ALA A 41 6.68 -27.96 -22.42
C ALA A 41 7.73 -27.26 -21.54
N GLY A 42 7.47 -27.20 -20.24
CA GLY A 42 8.36 -26.56 -19.26
C GLY A 42 8.26 -25.03 -19.19
N GLU A 43 7.35 -24.40 -19.93
CA GLU A 43 7.18 -22.95 -19.94
C GLU A 43 5.75 -22.54 -19.57
N LEU A 44 5.65 -21.63 -18.60
CA LEU A 44 4.40 -20.94 -18.27
C LEU A 44 4.55 -19.45 -18.63
N ARG A 45 3.68 -18.98 -19.53
CA ARG A 45 3.68 -17.59 -20.01
C ARG A 45 2.79 -16.72 -19.15
N LEU A 46 3.37 -15.63 -18.63
CA LEU A 46 2.79 -14.66 -17.71
C LEU A 46 3.19 -13.25 -18.17
N GLU A 47 2.77 -12.89 -19.39
CA GLU A 47 3.33 -11.80 -20.21
C GLU A 47 3.07 -10.38 -19.68
N GLU A 48 2.23 -10.23 -18.67
CA GLU A 48 1.89 -8.92 -18.09
C GLU A 48 2.80 -8.54 -16.93
N ASP A 49 3.51 -9.51 -16.36
CA ASP A 49 4.12 -9.36 -15.05
C ASP A 49 5.59 -8.97 -15.15
N ASP A 50 6.03 -8.14 -14.20
CA ASP A 50 7.42 -7.75 -14.09
C ASP A 50 8.30 -8.90 -13.58
N ALA A 51 9.40 -9.17 -14.30
CA ALA A 51 10.29 -10.28 -13.99
C ALA A 51 11.05 -10.08 -12.65
N ALA A 52 11.39 -8.83 -12.30
CA ALA A 52 12.10 -8.55 -11.06
C ALA A 52 11.20 -8.73 -9.84
N ALA A 53 9.97 -8.21 -9.90
CA ALA A 53 8.95 -8.43 -8.86
C ALA A 53 8.62 -9.92 -8.69
N ARG A 54 8.54 -10.67 -9.79
CA ARG A 54 8.33 -12.12 -9.74
C ARG A 54 9.49 -12.86 -9.13
N SER A 55 10.72 -12.52 -9.52
CA SER A 55 11.92 -13.10 -8.91
C SER A 55 11.95 -12.84 -7.40
N ALA A 56 11.65 -11.62 -6.96
CA ALA A 56 11.54 -11.30 -5.54
C ALA A 56 10.45 -12.14 -4.83
N ALA A 57 9.24 -12.23 -5.39
CA ALA A 57 8.14 -13.01 -4.83
C ALA A 57 8.50 -14.50 -4.69
N LEU A 58 9.16 -15.08 -5.69
CA LEU A 58 9.57 -16.48 -5.66
C LEU A 58 10.69 -16.72 -4.66
N ARG A 59 11.67 -15.82 -4.58
CA ARG A 59 12.74 -15.92 -3.58
C ARG A 59 12.18 -15.84 -2.17
N LEU A 60 11.18 -14.99 -1.91
CA LEU A 60 10.50 -14.91 -0.60
C LEU A 60 9.83 -16.23 -0.18
N LEU A 61 9.46 -17.09 -1.13
CA LEU A 61 8.86 -18.40 -0.86
C LEU A 61 9.92 -19.49 -0.58
N GLU A 62 11.19 -19.23 -0.84
CA GLU A 62 12.26 -20.17 -0.52
C GLU A 62 12.64 -20.08 0.97
N PRO A 63 13.07 -21.19 1.59
CA PRO A 63 13.48 -21.18 3.01
C PRO A 63 14.52 -20.11 3.33
N ASP A 64 15.51 -19.94 2.43
CA ASP A 64 16.60 -18.98 2.61
C ASP A 64 16.16 -17.53 2.33
N GLY A 65 15.08 -17.33 1.58
CA GLY A 65 14.59 -16.00 1.21
C GLY A 65 14.07 -15.18 2.38
N HIS A 66 13.69 -15.84 3.49
CA HIS A 66 13.22 -15.15 4.69
C HIS A 66 14.32 -14.36 5.39
N ALA A 67 15.59 -14.73 5.18
CA ALA A 67 16.74 -14.06 5.77
C ALA A 67 17.28 -12.90 4.90
N ASP A 68 16.86 -12.83 3.63
CA ASP A 68 17.35 -11.80 2.70
C ASP A 68 16.48 -10.55 2.77
N ALA A 69 16.87 -9.64 3.66
CA ALA A 69 16.21 -8.34 3.85
C ALA A 69 16.18 -7.48 2.58
N ALA A 70 16.99 -7.78 1.56
CA ALA A 70 17.08 -7.01 0.32
C ALA A 70 16.05 -7.41 -0.75
N LEU A 71 15.23 -8.43 -0.52
CA LEU A 71 14.23 -8.87 -1.50
C LEU A 71 13.07 -7.88 -1.66
N LEU A 72 12.70 -7.20 -0.58
CA LEU A 72 11.65 -6.19 -0.58
C LEU A 72 12.27 -4.81 -0.40
N SER A 73 11.83 -3.88 -1.24
CA SER A 73 12.23 -2.48 -1.19
C SER A 73 11.04 -1.60 -1.54
N TRP A 74 11.16 -0.29 -1.24
CA TRP A 74 10.10 0.66 -1.57
C TRP A 74 9.86 0.79 -3.08
N GLU A 75 10.85 0.44 -3.91
CA GLU A 75 10.78 0.48 -5.36
C GLU A 75 10.03 -0.73 -5.96
N ASN A 76 10.01 -1.88 -5.27
CA ASN A 76 9.40 -3.10 -5.79
C ASN A 76 8.16 -3.58 -5.01
N ILE A 77 7.92 -3.07 -3.80
CA ILE A 77 6.90 -3.58 -2.88
C ILE A 77 5.49 -3.58 -3.49
N GLU A 78 5.14 -2.53 -4.24
CA GLU A 78 3.82 -2.45 -4.89
C GLU A 78 3.63 -3.54 -5.94
N SER A 79 4.63 -3.76 -6.80
CA SER A 79 4.61 -4.80 -7.82
C SER A 79 4.56 -6.20 -7.20
N VAL A 80 5.31 -6.42 -6.10
CA VAL A 80 5.29 -7.72 -5.39
C VAL A 80 3.94 -7.96 -4.72
N MET A 81 3.35 -6.96 -4.07
CA MET A 81 2.00 -7.06 -3.49
C MET A 81 0.95 -7.35 -4.56
N HIS A 82 1.05 -6.69 -5.72
CA HIS A 82 0.16 -6.96 -6.85
C HIS A 82 0.24 -8.41 -7.32
N LEU A 83 1.45 -8.97 -7.45
CA LEU A 83 1.62 -10.37 -7.81
C LEU A 83 1.07 -11.30 -6.72
N ALA A 84 1.34 -10.98 -5.45
CA ALA A 84 0.88 -11.79 -4.34
C ALA A 84 -0.66 -11.84 -4.28
N ASP A 85 -1.33 -10.76 -4.65
CA ASP A 85 -2.78 -10.71 -4.78
C ASP A 85 -3.28 -11.46 -6.02
N LYS A 86 -2.73 -11.15 -7.21
CA LYS A 86 -3.10 -11.77 -8.50
C LYS A 86 -3.00 -13.29 -8.49
N TYR A 87 -2.01 -13.83 -7.81
CA TYR A 87 -1.76 -15.27 -7.71
C TYR A 87 -2.15 -15.87 -6.37
N ASP A 88 -2.82 -15.12 -5.49
CA ASP A 88 -3.24 -15.59 -4.17
C ASP A 88 -2.09 -16.22 -3.33
N MET A 89 -0.94 -15.55 -3.29
CA MET A 89 0.24 -15.97 -2.53
C MET A 89 0.21 -15.40 -1.11
N ALA A 90 -0.52 -16.05 -0.22
CA ALA A 90 -0.71 -15.61 1.16
C ALA A 90 0.61 -15.37 1.92
N ALA A 91 1.60 -16.25 1.76
CA ALA A 91 2.92 -16.11 2.40
C ALA A 91 3.66 -14.83 1.95
N VAL A 92 3.62 -14.53 0.64
CA VAL A 92 4.23 -13.31 0.10
C VAL A 92 3.52 -12.06 0.64
N ARG A 93 2.18 -12.07 0.71
CA ARG A 93 1.41 -10.97 1.33
C ARG A 93 1.84 -10.71 2.78
N ILE A 94 2.00 -11.77 3.58
CA ILE A 94 2.46 -11.65 4.98
C ILE A 94 3.84 -11.01 5.06
N MET A 95 4.78 -11.43 4.21
CA MET A 95 6.13 -10.85 4.16
C MET A 95 6.10 -9.37 3.73
N CYS A 96 5.27 -9.00 2.75
CA CYS A 96 5.04 -7.62 2.37
C CYS A 96 4.49 -6.78 3.53
N ALA A 97 3.49 -7.28 4.25
CA ALA A 97 2.97 -6.61 5.45
C ALA A 97 4.05 -6.44 6.53
N GLY A 98 4.90 -7.45 6.73
CA GLY A 98 6.04 -7.37 7.64
C GLY A 98 7.03 -6.27 7.25
N PHE A 99 7.38 -6.15 5.97
CA PHE A 99 8.24 -5.09 5.45
C PHE A 99 7.65 -3.70 5.70
N LEU A 100 6.36 -3.49 5.40
CA LEU A 100 5.67 -2.23 5.66
C LEU A 100 5.61 -1.93 7.17
N GLY A 101 5.43 -2.99 7.98
CA GLY A 101 5.55 -3.03 9.43
C GLY A 101 6.80 -2.38 9.98
N THR A 102 7.95 -2.86 9.51
CA THR A 102 9.27 -2.48 10.00
C THR A 102 9.71 -1.11 9.51
N HIS A 103 9.25 -0.66 8.34
CA HIS A 103 9.64 0.62 7.72
C HIS A 103 8.63 1.75 7.91
N ARG A 104 7.72 1.64 8.89
CA ARG A 104 6.68 2.66 9.16
C ARG A 104 7.21 4.08 9.39
N THR A 105 8.46 4.21 9.87
CA THR A 105 9.10 5.51 10.11
C THR A 105 9.50 6.24 8.84
N ASP A 106 9.57 5.53 7.71
CA ASP A 106 9.95 6.10 6.41
C ASP A 106 8.75 6.69 5.66
N VAL A 107 7.55 6.58 6.24
CA VAL A 107 6.29 6.92 5.60
C VAL A 107 5.79 8.27 6.13
N ASN A 108 5.52 9.21 5.23
CA ASN A 108 4.99 10.53 5.56
C ASN A 108 4.23 11.14 4.38
N LEU A 109 3.55 12.27 4.60
CA LEU A 109 2.80 12.96 3.55
C LEU A 109 3.67 13.79 2.60
N ASP A 110 4.92 14.08 2.96
CA ASP A 110 5.85 14.90 2.15
C ASP A 110 6.41 14.13 0.95
N HIS A 111 6.37 12.80 0.98
CA HIS A 111 6.72 12.00 -0.18
C HIS A 111 5.75 12.20 -1.34
N PRO A 112 6.21 12.13 -2.61
CA PRO A 112 5.33 12.23 -3.77
C PRO A 112 4.15 11.27 -3.68
N LEU A 113 2.94 11.72 -4.03
CA LEU A 113 1.72 10.91 -3.87
C LEU A 113 1.78 9.55 -4.60
N ALA A 114 2.54 9.45 -5.69
CA ALA A 114 2.73 8.19 -6.42
C ALA A 114 3.70 7.21 -5.71
N SER A 115 4.47 7.66 -4.72
CA SER A 115 5.41 6.83 -3.99
C SER A 115 4.69 5.98 -2.95
N PRO A 116 5.05 4.69 -2.81
CA PRO A 116 4.57 3.86 -1.69
C PRO A 116 4.98 4.37 -0.30
N LYS A 117 5.94 5.30 -0.21
CA LYS A 117 6.30 6.01 1.04
C LYS A 117 5.32 7.12 1.40
N ASN A 118 4.43 7.53 0.50
CA ASN A 118 3.39 8.50 0.84
C ASN A 118 2.31 7.82 1.70
N THR A 119 1.97 8.43 2.84
CA THR A 119 1.00 7.86 3.80
C THR A 119 -0.34 7.51 3.16
N LEU A 120 -0.87 8.33 2.26
CA LEU A 120 -2.17 8.08 1.61
C LEU A 120 -2.08 6.94 0.60
N ARG A 121 -0.98 6.90 -0.16
CA ARG A 121 -0.72 5.83 -1.11
C ARG A 121 -0.56 4.50 -0.38
N LEU A 122 0.21 4.49 0.71
CA LEU A 122 0.41 3.29 1.50
C LEU A 122 -0.91 2.76 2.08
N ALA A 123 -1.74 3.64 2.66
CA ALA A 123 -3.07 3.24 3.15
C ALA A 123 -3.94 2.64 2.03
N THR A 124 -3.90 3.22 0.83
CA THR A 124 -4.61 2.68 -0.33
C THR A 124 -4.09 1.29 -0.73
N LEU A 125 -2.77 1.06 -0.68
CA LEU A 125 -2.18 -0.25 -0.94
C LEU A 125 -2.61 -1.28 0.12
N PHE A 126 -2.72 -0.87 1.39
CA PHE A 126 -3.23 -1.71 2.46
C PHE A 126 -4.69 -2.12 2.23
N GLU A 127 -5.58 -1.16 1.98
CA GLU A 127 -7.00 -1.46 1.71
C GLU A 127 -7.16 -2.41 0.52
N ARG A 128 -6.35 -2.22 -0.52
CA ARG A 128 -6.42 -3.03 -1.74
C ARG A 128 -5.96 -4.46 -1.53
N TYR A 129 -4.78 -4.66 -0.96
CA TYR A 129 -4.13 -5.97 -0.93
C TYR A 129 -4.33 -6.74 0.37
N PHE A 130 -4.90 -6.08 1.38
CA PHE A 130 -5.08 -6.66 2.70
C PHE A 130 -6.49 -6.47 3.27
N PRO A 131 -7.57 -6.76 2.52
CA PRO A 131 -8.94 -6.56 2.99
C PRO A 131 -9.28 -7.41 4.22
N GLN A 132 -8.60 -8.55 4.41
CA GLN A 132 -8.81 -9.42 5.57
C GLN A 132 -8.20 -8.86 6.86
N LEU A 133 -7.36 -7.82 6.79
CA LEU A 133 -6.78 -7.20 7.99
C LEU A 133 -7.80 -6.38 8.78
N GLU A 134 -8.92 -6.00 8.17
CA GLU A 134 -10.05 -5.40 8.91
C GLU A 134 -10.61 -6.34 9.98
N GLN A 135 -10.48 -7.66 9.78
CA GLN A 135 -10.93 -8.69 10.73
C GLN A 135 -9.86 -9.04 11.78
N ARG A 136 -8.63 -8.54 11.62
CA ARG A 136 -7.49 -8.82 12.49
C ARG A 136 -7.13 -7.58 13.33
N PRO A 137 -7.60 -7.50 14.59
CA PRO A 137 -7.42 -6.32 15.43
C PRO A 137 -5.95 -5.97 15.70
N ASP A 138 -5.03 -6.93 15.60
CA ASP A 138 -3.58 -6.76 15.69
C ASP A 138 -2.98 -5.98 14.51
N LEU A 139 -3.56 -6.13 13.31
CA LEU A 139 -3.12 -5.45 12.07
C LEU A 139 -3.97 -4.22 11.73
N ASN A 140 -5.13 -4.06 12.38
CA ASN A 140 -5.86 -2.80 12.46
C ASN A 140 -5.00 -1.66 13.08
N THR A 141 -3.87 -2.01 13.70
CA THR A 141 -2.77 -1.13 14.10
C THR A 141 -2.00 -0.51 12.91
N PHE A 142 -2.35 -0.77 11.64
CA PHE A 142 -1.71 -0.10 10.49
C PHE A 142 -2.58 0.99 9.88
N LEU A 143 -3.78 0.65 9.42
CA LEU A 143 -4.73 1.65 8.91
C LEU A 143 -5.29 2.50 10.05
N GLY A 144 -5.51 1.90 11.22
CA GLY A 144 -5.95 2.58 12.43
C GLY A 144 -5.03 3.75 12.78
N PRO A 145 -3.71 3.59 12.92
CA PRO A 145 -2.74 4.67 13.15
C PRO A 145 -2.49 5.61 11.98
N VAL A 146 -2.75 5.25 10.73
CA VAL A 146 -2.71 6.22 9.62
C VAL A 146 -3.95 7.11 9.64
N LEU A 147 -5.13 6.51 9.78
CA LEU A 147 -6.41 7.21 9.95
C LEU A 147 -6.50 7.94 11.29
N LEU A 148 -5.92 7.40 12.36
CA LEU A 148 -5.70 8.04 13.65
C LEU A 148 -4.58 9.05 13.54
N ALA A 149 -3.49 8.90 12.79
CA ALA A 149 -2.50 9.98 12.66
C ALA A 149 -3.15 11.17 11.94
N ILE A 150 -3.94 10.92 10.90
CA ILE A 150 -4.76 11.94 10.25
C ILE A 150 -5.83 12.50 11.23
N GLY A 151 -6.47 11.65 12.03
CA GLY A 151 -7.56 12.03 12.94
C GLY A 151 -7.13 12.64 14.28
N SER A 152 -6.02 12.21 14.86
CA SER A 152 -5.46 12.60 16.16
C SER A 152 -4.49 13.76 16.05
N SER A 153 -3.80 13.94 14.91
CA SER A 153 -3.14 15.23 14.62
C SER A 153 -4.14 16.39 14.54
N VAL A 154 -5.41 16.06 14.27
CA VAL A 154 -6.53 17.01 14.20
C VAL A 154 -7.25 17.14 15.56
N GLN A 155 -7.49 16.03 16.28
CA GLN A 155 -8.23 16.06 17.55
C GLN A 155 -7.39 16.28 18.81
N ALA A 156 -6.09 15.96 18.81
CA ALA A 156 -5.29 15.89 20.05
C ALA A 156 -4.33 17.07 20.27
N ASN A 157 -4.25 18.03 19.34
CA ASN A 157 -3.27 19.10 19.44
C ASN A 157 -3.95 20.46 19.64
N ASN A 158 -3.67 21.08 20.80
CA ASN A 158 -3.75 22.54 20.96
C ASN A 158 -2.74 23.30 20.05
N ASP A 159 -2.06 22.59 19.15
CA ASP A 159 -0.99 23.07 18.27
C ASP A 159 -1.56 23.34 16.87
N LEU A 160 -2.17 24.52 16.74
CA LEU A 160 -2.79 25.02 15.52
C LEU A 160 -1.84 24.98 14.30
N GLU A 161 -0.54 25.11 14.52
CA GLU A 161 0.47 25.11 13.44
C GLU A 161 0.67 23.71 12.84
N LYS A 162 0.65 22.66 13.67
CA LYS A 162 0.67 21.28 13.17
C LYS A 162 -0.57 20.95 12.36
N THR A 163 -1.75 21.36 12.85
CA THR A 163 -3.02 21.15 12.12
C THR A 163 -3.01 21.90 10.79
N ARG A 164 -2.53 23.14 10.75
CA ARG A 164 -2.39 23.92 9.50
C ARG A 164 -1.44 23.27 8.51
N THR A 165 -0.27 22.83 8.99
CA THR A 165 0.72 22.13 8.15
C THR A 165 0.12 20.88 7.53
N LEU A 166 -0.53 20.04 8.35
CA LEU A 166 -1.20 18.83 7.88
C LEU A 166 -2.30 19.14 6.85
N LEU A 167 -3.15 20.14 7.11
CA LEU A 167 -4.19 20.56 6.17
C LEU A 167 -3.58 21.09 4.86
N GLY A 168 -2.44 21.77 4.91
CA GLY A 168 -1.67 22.18 3.74
C GLY A 168 -1.23 20.98 2.90
N GLN A 169 -0.60 19.99 3.53
CA GLN A 169 -0.16 18.75 2.87
C GLN A 169 -1.33 17.96 2.27
N LEU A 170 -2.44 17.82 3.02
CA LEU A 170 -3.63 17.12 2.51
C LEU A 170 -4.27 17.86 1.33
N ARG A 171 -4.32 19.20 1.35
CA ARG A 171 -4.82 19.99 0.22
C ARG A 171 -3.94 19.81 -1.01
N GLU A 172 -2.62 19.86 -0.85
CA GLU A 172 -1.67 19.62 -1.93
C GLU A 172 -1.89 18.23 -2.54
N ALA A 173 -1.99 17.20 -1.71
CA ALA A 173 -2.27 15.83 -2.16
C ALA A 173 -3.59 15.72 -2.94
N VAL A 174 -4.68 16.33 -2.46
CA VAL A 174 -5.99 16.32 -3.14
C VAL A 174 -5.97 17.05 -4.48
N THR A 175 -5.10 18.06 -4.64
CA THR A 175 -4.93 18.77 -5.93
C THR A 175 -4.10 18.01 -6.96
N HIS A 176 -3.47 16.89 -6.58
CA HIS A 176 -2.65 16.11 -7.49
C HIS A 176 -3.49 15.55 -8.67
N PRO A 177 -3.04 15.64 -9.94
CA PRO A 177 -3.83 15.24 -11.11
C PRO A 177 -4.31 13.78 -11.09
N ARG A 178 -3.50 12.90 -10.48
CA ARG A 178 -3.79 11.46 -10.34
C ARG A 178 -4.34 11.08 -8.96
N TYR A 179 -4.77 12.03 -8.14
CA TYR A 179 -5.25 11.75 -6.77
C TYR A 179 -6.30 10.64 -6.72
N LYS A 180 -7.31 10.73 -7.61
CA LYS A 180 -8.40 9.74 -7.68
C LYS A 180 -7.98 8.33 -8.10
N GLU A 181 -6.86 8.23 -8.80
CA GLU A 181 -6.29 6.95 -9.23
C GLU A 181 -5.40 6.34 -8.13
N LEU A 182 -4.67 7.22 -7.44
CA LEU A 182 -3.64 6.82 -6.48
C LEU A 182 -4.17 6.57 -5.06
N VAL A 183 -5.29 7.21 -4.70
CA VAL A 183 -5.92 7.13 -3.38
C VAL A 183 -7.27 6.42 -3.48
N SER A 184 -7.57 5.47 -2.60
CA SER A 184 -8.85 4.75 -2.61
C SER A 184 -10.05 5.69 -2.38
N PRO A 185 -11.23 5.41 -2.96
CA PRO A 185 -12.44 6.21 -2.72
C PRO A 185 -12.77 6.38 -1.22
N GLN A 186 -12.60 5.31 -0.44
CA GLN A 186 -12.83 5.33 1.01
C GLN A 186 -11.95 6.36 1.72
N LEU A 187 -10.66 6.39 1.41
CA LEU A 187 -9.75 7.40 1.95
C LEU A 187 -10.06 8.80 1.43
N GLN A 188 -10.47 8.94 0.17
CA GLN A 188 -10.87 10.23 -0.38
C GLN A 188 -12.02 10.85 0.43
N ASP A 189 -13.06 10.05 0.74
CA ASP A 189 -14.20 10.49 1.54
C ASP A 189 -13.80 10.89 2.96
N VAL A 190 -12.92 10.10 3.60
CA VAL A 190 -12.40 10.43 4.94
C VAL A 190 -11.61 11.74 4.91
N ILE A 191 -10.70 11.92 3.95
CA ILE A 191 -9.87 13.12 3.83
C ILE A 191 -10.75 14.36 3.58
N LEU A 192 -11.70 14.27 2.66
CA LEU A 192 -12.64 15.37 2.37
C LEU A 192 -13.48 15.70 3.60
N GLY A 193 -14.04 14.70 4.28
CA GLY A 193 -14.81 14.88 5.50
C GLY A 193 -14.00 15.60 6.59
N LYS A 194 -12.71 15.28 6.72
CA LYS A 194 -11.80 15.94 7.67
C LYS A 194 -11.47 17.38 7.27
N ILE A 195 -11.11 17.63 6.01
CA ILE A 195 -10.83 18.99 5.51
C ILE A 195 -12.06 19.89 5.72
N VAL A 196 -13.25 19.39 5.39
CA VAL A 196 -14.51 20.13 5.54
C VAL A 196 -14.82 20.36 7.03
N GLY A 197 -14.75 19.32 7.85
CA GLY A 197 -15.01 19.42 9.29
C GLY A 197 -14.14 20.47 9.99
N GLU A 198 -12.85 20.51 9.68
CA GLU A 198 -11.92 21.49 10.24
C GLU A 198 -12.17 22.92 9.76
N LEU A 199 -12.51 23.09 8.47
CA LEU A 199 -12.91 24.39 7.94
C LEU A 199 -14.16 24.94 8.66
N TYR A 200 -15.14 24.08 8.94
CA TYR A 200 -16.31 24.46 9.73
C TYR A 200 -15.96 24.77 11.19
N GLY A 201 -15.11 23.96 11.84
CA GLY A 201 -14.65 24.19 13.21
C GLY A 201 -13.93 25.54 13.39
N MET A 202 -13.06 25.89 12.44
CA MET A 202 -12.37 27.18 12.41
C MET A 202 -13.33 28.36 12.19
N ALA A 203 -14.37 28.19 11.37
CA ALA A 203 -15.38 29.21 11.15
C ALA A 203 -16.26 29.46 12.38
N CYS A 204 -16.67 28.40 13.09
CA CYS A 204 -17.52 28.49 14.27
C CYS A 204 -16.78 29.05 15.50
N SER A 205 -15.50 28.74 15.67
CA SER A 205 -14.70 29.31 16.77
C SER A 205 -14.43 30.82 16.59
N CYS A 206 -14.50 31.34 15.36
CA CYS A 206 -14.46 32.80 15.11
C CYS A 206 -15.77 33.53 15.48
N SER A 207 -16.93 32.86 15.48
CA SER A 207 -18.22 33.51 15.76
C SER A 207 -18.61 33.54 17.25
N LEU A 208 -17.95 32.74 18.08
CA LEU A 208 -18.28 32.57 19.51
C LEU A 208 -17.41 33.42 20.48
N GLN A 209 -16.46 34.23 19.99
CA GLN A 209 -15.71 35.19 20.82
C GLN A 209 -16.08 36.64 20.50
N PRO A 210 -17.13 37.21 21.12
CA PRO A 210 -17.58 38.58 20.83
C PRO A 210 -16.71 39.70 21.43
N GLN A 211 -15.51 39.43 21.98
CA GLN A 211 -14.71 40.46 22.69
C GLN A 211 -13.27 40.68 22.20
N ALA A 212 -12.82 40.05 21.12
CA ALA A 212 -11.54 40.41 20.50
C ALA A 212 -11.68 40.48 18.98
N PRO A 213 -11.17 41.55 18.31
CA PRO A 213 -11.20 41.63 16.87
C PRO A 213 -10.40 40.46 16.28
N CYS A 214 -11.10 39.52 15.65
CA CYS A 214 -10.47 38.42 14.93
C CYS A 214 -9.62 39.03 13.80
N LYS A 215 -8.29 38.93 13.93
CA LYS A 215 -7.33 39.46 12.95
C LYS A 215 -7.52 38.86 11.55
N TYR A 216 -8.29 37.78 11.42
CA TYR A 216 -8.54 37.04 10.19
C TYR A 216 -9.87 37.40 9.50
N CYS A 217 -10.75 38.19 10.13
CA CYS A 217 -12.03 38.63 9.56
C CYS A 217 -11.99 40.10 9.11
N LYS A 218 -10.83 40.63 8.75
CA LYS A 218 -10.74 41.96 8.12
C LYS A 218 -11.15 41.84 6.66
N ARG A 219 -12.41 42.20 6.36
CA ARG A 219 -12.82 42.62 5.02
C ARG A 219 -12.32 44.03 4.75
#